data_AF-A0A1G0FS58-F1
#
_entry.id   AF-A0A1G0FS58-F1
#
_cell.length_a   1.000
_cell.length_b   1.000
_cell.length_c   1.000
_cell.angle_alpha   90.00
_cell.angle_beta   90.00
_cell.angle_gamma   90.00
#
_symmetry.space_group_name_H-M   'P 1'
#
loop_
_entity.id
_entity.type
_entity.pdbx_description
1 polymer ?
#
loop_
_entity_poly.entity_id
_entity_poly.type
_entity_poly.pdbx_seq_one_letter_code
_entity_poly.pdbx_strand_id
1 'polypeptide(L)'
;MLTTMLLLTLIVVLVVWILPRTLALAARSIPLGVWIAVGVLAGIVAALPMPALAEAAPFGYSPNPPSPVSAAAFLLVILPLSAASMLVGVGLRLRSSNTTNGRVRSAFAAATAIVLLGESLANLYGLALWDSTYDPLGYFWLAIPFVACLTFGFLLARLLPGRGNLAAGYTCLVLAAMIVVSWRAQSIDFRRLTEIRAGQVADALEAYHAHQGRYPIDLTELTPWTLVTIPEPLILYGQAWCYDSGPGYYRLGYVNRDHWSDPRVDSRLARSAGPAVGLPPVCESQIAELKSRYTGLSDEVVEDYTG
;
A
#
# COMPACT_ATOMS: atom_id res chain seq x y z
N MET A 1 1.18 28.40 20.80
CA MET A 1 2.04 27.33 21.36
C MET A 1 1.38 26.60 22.53
N LEU A 2 0.85 27.30 23.55
CA LEU A 2 0.18 26.64 24.69
C LEU A 2 -1.10 25.87 24.27
N THR A 3 -1.94 26.48 23.42
CA THR A 3 -3.18 25.87 22.92
C THR A 3 -2.94 24.61 22.10
N THR A 4 -1.91 24.60 21.26
CA THR A 4 -1.52 23.43 20.45
C THR A 4 -0.98 22.30 21.32
N MET A 5 -0.19 22.61 22.36
CA MET A 5 0.29 21.60 23.30
C MET A 5 -0.85 21.00 24.15
N LEU A 6 -1.79 21.82 24.59
CA LEU A 6 -2.93 21.35 25.37
C LEU A 6 -3.87 20.46 24.54
N LEU A 7 -4.13 20.85 23.28
CA LEU A 7 -4.90 20.04 22.33
C LEU A 7 -4.22 18.69 22.08
N LEU A 8 -2.91 18.68 21.84
CA LEU A 8 -2.15 17.45 21.58
C LEU A 8 -2.16 16.53 22.81
N THR A 9 -2.01 17.09 24.01
CA THR A 9 -2.09 16.35 25.26
C THR A 9 -3.48 15.73 25.46
N LEU A 10 -4.55 16.48 25.17
CA LEU A 10 -5.92 15.98 25.24
C LEU A 10 -6.16 14.83 24.25
N ILE A 11 -5.68 14.97 23.01
CA ILE A 11 -5.76 13.91 21.99
C ILE A 11 -5.03 12.66 22.48
N VAL A 12 -3.81 12.80 23.00
CA VAL A 12 -3.03 11.67 23.55
C VAL A 12 -3.78 11.00 24.70
N VAL A 13 -4.35 11.75 25.64
CA VAL A 13 -5.14 11.17 26.74
C VAL A 13 -6.37 10.43 26.19
N LEU A 14 -7.10 11.02 25.25
CA LEU A 14 -8.31 10.40 24.70
C LEU A 14 -7.97 9.10 23.94
N VAL A 15 -6.94 9.11 23.12
CA VAL A 15 -6.51 7.97 22.29
C VAL A 15 -5.82 6.88 23.10
N VAL A 16 -4.99 7.22 24.09
CA VAL A 16 -4.20 6.25 24.86
C VAL A 16 -4.96 5.72 26.07
N TRP A 17 -5.85 6.51 26.69
CA TRP A 17 -6.55 6.11 27.92
C TRP A 17 -8.01 5.77 27.72
N ILE A 18 -8.77 6.64 27.04
CA ILE A 18 -10.23 6.48 26.94
C ILE A 18 -10.57 5.40 25.90
N LEU A 19 -10.01 5.52 24.69
CA LEU A 19 -10.30 4.62 23.59
C LEU A 19 -10.00 3.14 23.89
N PRO A 20 -8.86 2.75 24.49
CA PRO A 20 -8.61 1.35 24.79
C PRO A 20 -9.56 0.83 25.86
N ARG A 21 -9.98 1.68 26.82
CA ARG A 21 -10.96 1.26 27.83
C ARG A 21 -12.33 1.01 27.21
N THR A 22 -12.82 1.91 26.37
CA THR A 22 -14.13 1.75 25.72
C THR A 22 -14.13 0.54 24.79
N LEU A 23 -13.07 0.36 24.00
CA LEU A 23 -12.90 -0.82 23.15
C LEU A 23 -12.77 -2.11 23.96
N ALA A 24 -12.07 -2.09 25.10
CA ALA A 24 -11.97 -3.27 25.96
C ALA A 24 -13.32 -3.67 26.55
N LEU A 25 -14.17 -2.69 26.91
CA LEU A 25 -15.53 -2.94 27.36
C LEU A 25 -16.40 -3.47 26.22
N ALA A 26 -16.33 -2.86 25.04
CA ALA A 26 -17.03 -3.31 23.85
C ALA A 26 -16.64 -4.74 23.47
N ALA A 27 -15.36 -5.09 23.52
CA ALA A 27 -14.89 -6.45 23.22
C ALA A 27 -15.34 -7.50 24.25
N ARG A 28 -15.83 -7.06 25.43
CA ARG A 28 -16.43 -7.95 26.43
C ARG A 28 -17.93 -8.12 26.24
N SER A 29 -18.63 -7.10 25.75
CA SER A 29 -20.10 -7.12 25.59
C SER A 29 -20.56 -7.60 24.21
N ILE A 30 -19.79 -7.32 23.16
CA ILE A 30 -20.17 -7.62 21.78
C ILE A 30 -19.88 -9.10 21.45
N PRO A 31 -20.81 -9.82 20.81
CA PRO A 31 -20.61 -11.21 20.43
C PRO A 31 -19.49 -11.35 19.39
N LEU A 32 -18.73 -12.45 19.45
CA LEU A 32 -17.62 -12.71 18.53
C LEU A 32 -18.02 -12.61 17.04
N GLY A 33 -19.24 -13.02 16.69
CA GLY A 33 -19.71 -12.95 15.30
C GLY A 33 -19.68 -11.53 14.72
N VAL A 34 -19.96 -10.51 15.55
CA VAL A 34 -19.88 -9.11 15.14
C VAL A 34 -18.42 -8.68 14.95
N TRP A 35 -17.50 -9.10 15.83
CA TRP A 35 -16.07 -8.82 15.64
C TRP A 35 -15.49 -9.48 14.38
N ILE A 36 -15.94 -10.70 14.07
CA ILE A 36 -15.60 -11.35 12.80
C ILE A 36 -16.12 -10.53 11.63
N ALA A 37 -17.38 -10.11 11.65
CA ALA A 37 -17.95 -9.30 10.57
C ALA A 37 -17.21 -7.96 10.39
N VAL A 38 -16.88 -7.29 11.49
CA VAL A 38 -16.05 -6.06 11.48
C VAL A 38 -14.66 -6.34 10.91
N GLY A 39 -14.03 -7.45 11.30
CA GLY A 39 -12.73 -7.87 10.77
C GLY A 39 -12.78 -8.15 9.28
N VAL A 40 -13.78 -8.89 8.80
CA VAL A 40 -13.97 -9.15 7.37
C VAL A 40 -14.21 -7.86 6.60
N LEU A 41 -15.05 -6.95 7.12
CA LEU A 41 -15.27 -5.65 6.49
C LEU A 41 -13.98 -4.81 6.44
N ALA A 42 -13.19 -4.81 7.52
CA ALA A 42 -11.90 -4.13 7.55
C ALA A 42 -10.93 -4.71 6.51
N GLY A 43 -10.92 -6.03 6.32
CA GLY A 43 -10.14 -6.69 5.27
C GLY A 43 -10.61 -6.31 3.88
N ILE A 44 -11.94 -6.32 3.61
CA ILE A 44 -12.47 -5.88 2.31
C ILE A 44 -12.04 -4.44 1.98
N VAL A 45 -12.10 -3.54 2.96
CA VAL A 45 -11.65 -2.15 2.78
C VAL A 45 -10.14 -2.06 2.54
N ALA A 46 -9.35 -2.84 3.28
CA ALA A 46 -7.90 -2.87 3.15
C ALA A 46 -7.39 -3.51 1.85
N ALA A 47 -8.22 -4.36 1.21
CA ALA A 47 -7.95 -4.99 -0.07
C ALA A 47 -8.25 -4.08 -1.26
N LEU A 48 -8.88 -2.91 -1.04
CA LEU A 48 -9.17 -1.97 -2.11
C LEU A 48 -7.87 -1.38 -2.66
N PRO A 49 -7.70 -1.34 -3.99
CA PRO A 49 -6.52 -0.74 -4.59
C PRO A 49 -6.50 0.76 -4.28
N MET A 50 -5.33 1.27 -3.92
CA MET A 50 -5.13 2.69 -3.60
C MET A 50 -5.64 3.66 -4.68
N PRO A 51 -5.51 3.39 -5.99
CA PRO A 51 -6.13 4.21 -7.03
C PRO A 51 -7.65 4.36 -6.87
N ALA A 52 -8.38 3.28 -6.55
CA ALA A 52 -9.83 3.34 -6.33
C ALA A 52 -10.19 4.22 -5.11
N LEU A 53 -9.35 4.23 -4.09
CA LEU A 53 -9.52 5.12 -2.92
C LEU A 53 -9.20 6.57 -3.26
N ALA A 54 -8.20 6.81 -4.10
CA ALA A 54 -7.84 8.15 -4.55
C ALA A 54 -8.93 8.75 -5.46
N GLU A 55 -9.52 7.97 -6.36
CA GLU A 55 -10.63 8.39 -7.20
C GLU A 55 -11.92 8.66 -6.42
N ALA A 56 -12.17 7.87 -5.37
CA ALA A 56 -13.32 8.07 -4.48
C ALA A 56 -13.16 9.30 -3.56
N ALA A 57 -11.94 9.83 -3.40
CA ALA A 57 -11.69 10.98 -2.55
C ALA A 57 -12.11 12.29 -3.29
N PRO A 58 -13.02 13.10 -2.74
CA PRO A 58 -13.50 14.33 -3.39
C PRO A 58 -12.45 15.45 -3.46
N PHE A 59 -11.25 15.21 -2.94
CA PHE A 59 -10.13 16.14 -2.89
C PHE A 59 -9.02 15.52 -3.71
N GLY A 60 -8.71 16.11 -4.88
CA GLY A 60 -7.70 15.59 -5.81
C GLY A 60 -6.38 15.21 -5.12
N TYR A 61 -5.66 14.27 -5.74
CA TYR A 61 -4.45 13.70 -5.16
C TYR A 61 -3.39 14.79 -4.89
N SER A 62 -3.19 15.13 -3.61
CA SER A 62 -2.03 15.88 -3.14
C SER A 62 -1.04 14.91 -2.53
N PRO A 63 0.19 14.79 -3.08
CA PRO A 63 1.23 13.93 -2.51
C PRO A 63 1.75 14.45 -1.16
N ASN A 64 1.49 15.73 -0.83
CA ASN A 64 1.99 16.32 0.41
C ASN A 64 1.09 15.97 1.60
N PRO A 65 1.62 15.33 2.66
CA PRO A 65 0.88 15.20 3.90
C PRO A 65 0.64 16.57 4.56
N PRO A 66 -0.50 16.78 5.24
CA PRO A 66 -1.61 15.84 5.41
C PRO A 66 -2.63 15.95 4.26
N SER A 67 -2.63 15.01 3.32
CA SER A 67 -3.70 14.87 2.33
C SER A 67 -4.71 13.82 2.80
N PRO A 68 -5.99 13.93 2.42
CA PRO A 68 -6.99 12.91 2.74
C PRO A 68 -6.58 11.50 2.25
N VAL A 69 -5.88 11.43 1.11
CA VAL A 69 -5.37 10.17 0.54
C VAL A 69 -4.31 9.55 1.44
N SER A 70 -3.35 10.33 1.95
CA SER A 70 -2.34 9.78 2.86
C SER A 70 -2.97 9.30 4.17
N ALA A 71 -3.94 10.05 4.71
CA ALA A 71 -4.71 9.62 5.88
C ALA A 71 -5.47 8.31 5.63
N ALA A 72 -6.13 8.17 4.48
CA ALA A 72 -6.82 6.95 4.08
C ALA A 72 -5.84 5.76 3.99
N ALA A 73 -4.66 5.99 3.40
CA ALA A 73 -3.61 4.98 3.29
C ALA A 73 -3.17 4.42 4.65
N PHE A 74 -2.97 5.29 5.66
CA PHE A 74 -2.65 4.83 7.02
C PHE A 74 -3.79 4.05 7.67
N LEU A 75 -5.05 4.41 7.39
CA LEU A 75 -6.22 3.68 7.89
C LEU A 75 -6.27 2.25 7.34
N LEU A 76 -5.79 2.00 6.11
CA LEU A 76 -5.68 0.64 5.54
C LEU A 76 -4.72 -0.27 6.31
N VAL A 77 -3.77 0.31 7.05
CA VAL A 77 -2.87 -0.45 7.94
C VAL A 77 -3.48 -0.59 9.33
N ILE A 78 -4.00 0.51 9.89
CA ILE A 78 -4.43 0.60 11.29
C ILE A 78 -5.73 -0.18 11.54
N LEU A 79 -6.70 -0.12 10.62
CA LEU A 79 -8.01 -0.77 10.81
C LEU A 79 -7.88 -2.30 10.87
N PRO A 80 -7.24 -3.00 9.91
CA PRO A 80 -7.10 -4.46 10.00
C PRO A 80 -6.23 -4.89 11.19
N LEU A 81 -5.19 -4.13 11.52
CA LEU A 81 -4.34 -4.37 12.68
C LEU A 81 -5.13 -4.30 14.01
N SER A 82 -6.04 -3.32 14.11
CA SER A 82 -6.92 -3.16 15.27
C SER A 82 -7.90 -4.33 15.39
N ALA A 83 -8.52 -4.72 14.28
CA ALA A 83 -9.49 -5.81 14.22
C ALA A 83 -8.81 -7.16 14.51
N ALA A 84 -7.60 -7.40 13.97
CA ALA A 84 -6.81 -8.57 14.27
C ALA A 84 -6.51 -8.70 15.77
N SER A 85 -6.08 -7.61 16.41
CA SER A 85 -5.78 -7.58 17.84
C SER A 85 -7.02 -7.91 18.68
N MET A 86 -8.19 -7.40 18.29
CA MET A 86 -9.47 -7.73 18.94
C MET A 86 -9.85 -9.21 18.76
N LEU A 87 -9.73 -9.74 17.54
CA LEU A 87 -10.03 -11.13 17.23
C LEU A 87 -9.13 -12.10 18.00
N VAL A 88 -7.84 -11.79 18.14
CA VAL A 88 -6.91 -12.56 18.98
C VAL A 88 -7.36 -12.54 20.45
N GLY A 89 -7.68 -11.36 20.99
CA GLY A 89 -8.12 -11.21 22.38
C GLY A 89 -9.42 -11.99 22.68
N VAL A 90 -10.44 -11.83 21.84
CA VAL A 90 -11.73 -12.53 22.00
C VAL A 90 -11.57 -14.03 21.75
N GLY A 91 -10.82 -14.43 20.73
CA GLY A 91 -10.56 -15.83 20.39
C GLY A 91 -9.87 -16.59 21.52
N LEU A 92 -8.81 -16.01 22.12
CA LEU A 92 -8.09 -16.62 23.24
C LEU A 92 -8.96 -16.78 24.51
N ARG A 93 -9.93 -15.89 24.73
CA ARG A 93 -10.92 -16.02 25.82
C ARG A 93 -11.92 -17.14 25.54
N LEU A 94 -12.36 -17.32 24.29
CA LEU A 94 -13.28 -18.40 23.95
C LEU A 94 -12.61 -19.78 24.01
N ARG A 95 -11.33 -19.86 23.65
CA ARG A 95 -10.55 -21.10 23.75
C ARG A 95 -10.49 -21.65 25.19
N SER A 96 -10.53 -20.78 26.21
CA SER A 96 -10.53 -21.24 27.60
C SER A 96 -11.86 -21.82 28.08
N SER A 97 -12.97 -21.63 27.34
CA SER A 97 -14.30 -22.17 27.71
C SER A 97 -14.44 -23.68 27.55
N ASN A 98 -13.44 -24.37 26.99
CA ASN A 98 -13.36 -25.82 26.77
C ASN A 98 -14.52 -26.48 26.00
N THR A 99 -15.42 -25.70 25.38
CA THR A 99 -16.49 -26.20 24.51
C THR A 99 -15.98 -26.43 23.07
N THR A 100 -16.49 -27.46 22.38
CA THR A 100 -16.14 -27.73 20.97
C THR A 100 -16.45 -26.54 20.07
N ASN A 101 -17.63 -25.94 20.24
CA ASN A 101 -18.03 -24.72 19.51
C ASN A 101 -17.10 -23.53 19.81
N GLY A 102 -16.63 -23.40 21.05
CA GLY A 102 -15.66 -22.36 21.43
C GLY A 102 -14.31 -22.53 20.74
N ARG A 103 -13.83 -23.78 20.57
CA ARG A 103 -12.58 -24.08 19.84
C ARG A 103 -12.67 -23.74 18.36
N VAL A 104 -13.75 -24.16 17.69
CA VAL A 104 -13.97 -23.87 16.26
C VAL A 104 -14.03 -22.36 16.02
N ARG A 105 -14.81 -21.64 16.83
CA ARG A 105 -14.92 -20.17 16.75
C ARG A 105 -13.59 -19.46 17.02
N SER A 106 -12.82 -19.95 17.99
CA SER A 106 -11.47 -19.42 18.27
C SER A 106 -10.51 -19.67 17.10
N ALA A 107 -10.58 -20.83 16.44
CA ALA A 107 -9.75 -21.12 15.27
C ALA A 107 -10.09 -20.19 14.11
N PHE A 108 -11.39 -19.97 13.86
CA PHE A 108 -11.83 -19.02 12.83
C PHE A 108 -11.38 -17.59 13.12
N ALA A 109 -11.55 -17.12 14.36
CA ALA A 109 -11.07 -15.79 14.77
C ALA A 109 -9.55 -15.64 14.60
N ALA A 110 -8.77 -16.68 14.92
CA ALA A 110 -7.33 -16.68 14.72
C ALA A 110 -6.95 -16.65 13.23
N ALA A 111 -7.62 -17.43 12.39
CA ALA A 111 -7.42 -17.41 10.95
C ALA A 111 -7.71 -16.03 10.35
N THR A 112 -8.85 -15.42 10.71
CA THR A 112 -9.19 -14.05 10.29
C THR A 112 -8.15 -13.04 10.77
N ALA A 113 -7.70 -13.13 12.02
CA ALA A 113 -6.66 -12.23 12.53
C ALA A 113 -5.33 -12.35 11.76
N ILE A 114 -4.91 -13.56 11.39
CA ILE A 114 -3.70 -13.79 10.59
C ILE A 114 -3.82 -13.15 9.21
N VAL A 115 -4.97 -13.31 8.54
CA VAL A 115 -5.22 -12.69 7.23
C VAL A 115 -5.13 -11.17 7.33
N LEU A 116 -5.81 -10.56 8.31
CA LEU A 116 -5.78 -9.11 8.52
C LEU A 116 -4.39 -8.58 8.86
N LEU A 117 -3.59 -9.35 9.62
CA LEU A 117 -2.20 -8.98 9.89
C LEU A 117 -1.35 -9.04 8.62
N GLY A 118 -1.51 -10.09 7.80
CA GLY A 118 -0.82 -10.21 6.52
C GLY A 118 -1.14 -9.04 5.60
N GLU A 119 -2.41 -8.64 5.55
CA GLU A 119 -2.89 -7.51 4.77
C GLU A 119 -2.37 -6.15 5.30
N SER A 120 -2.41 -5.92 6.62
CA SER A 120 -1.78 -4.74 7.24
C SER A 120 -0.30 -4.64 6.90
N LEU A 121 0.43 -5.76 6.92
CA LEU A 121 1.85 -5.81 6.58
C LEU A 121 2.07 -5.56 5.07
N ALA A 122 1.23 -6.11 4.19
CA ALA A 122 1.30 -5.86 2.75
C ALA A 122 1.03 -4.37 2.42
N ASN A 123 0.04 -3.76 3.07
CA ASN A 123 -0.24 -2.33 2.92
C ASN A 123 0.89 -1.47 3.48
N LEU A 124 1.46 -1.82 4.65
CA LEU A 124 2.62 -1.13 5.20
C LEU A 124 3.83 -1.23 4.27
N TYR A 125 4.08 -2.40 3.68
CA TYR A 125 5.13 -2.60 2.68
C TYR A 125 4.94 -1.68 1.48
N GLY A 126 3.72 -1.64 0.92
CA GLY A 126 3.39 -0.75 -0.20
C GLY A 126 3.60 0.72 0.14
N LEU A 127 3.15 1.16 1.32
CA LEU A 127 3.38 2.53 1.80
C LEU A 127 4.87 2.86 1.93
N ALA A 128 5.65 1.99 2.59
CA ALA A 128 7.07 2.20 2.76
C ALA A 128 7.84 2.17 1.43
N LEU A 129 7.38 1.34 0.48
CA LEU A 129 7.95 1.26 -0.87
C LEU A 129 7.69 2.56 -1.64
N TRP A 130 6.46 3.08 -1.63
CA TRP A 130 6.14 4.34 -2.28
C TRP A 130 6.80 5.55 -1.61
N ASP A 131 6.95 5.54 -0.29
CA ASP A 131 7.66 6.58 0.45
C ASP A 131 9.10 6.75 -0.05
N SER A 132 9.77 5.63 -0.37
CA SER A 132 11.14 5.63 -0.91
C SER A 132 11.27 6.33 -2.26
N THR A 133 10.17 6.49 -3.02
CA THR A 133 10.15 7.16 -4.33
C THR A 133 9.88 8.66 -4.26
N TYR A 134 9.21 9.15 -3.21
CA TYR A 134 8.66 10.52 -3.15
C TYR A 134 9.37 11.48 -2.22
N ASP A 135 9.87 11.02 -1.07
CA ASP A 135 10.69 11.77 -0.11
C ASP A 135 10.79 10.92 1.18
N PRO A 136 11.99 10.54 1.66
CA PRO A 136 12.13 9.84 2.94
C PRO A 136 11.63 10.63 4.16
N LEU A 137 11.32 11.93 4.06
CA LEU A 137 10.63 12.65 5.15
C LEU A 137 9.25 12.07 5.48
N GLY A 138 8.62 11.34 4.55
CA GLY A 138 7.38 10.64 4.82
C GLY A 138 7.52 9.52 5.87
N TYR A 139 8.74 9.04 6.15
CA TYR A 139 9.01 8.05 7.20
C TYR A 139 8.58 8.51 8.60
N PHE A 140 8.54 9.83 8.87
CA PHE A 140 7.99 10.33 10.13
C PHE A 140 6.54 9.89 10.34
N TRP A 141 5.76 9.77 9.26
CA TRP A 141 4.37 9.33 9.32
C TRP A 141 4.22 7.81 9.50
N LEU A 142 5.23 7.00 9.13
CA LEU A 142 5.23 5.57 9.43
C LEU A 142 5.19 5.29 10.94
N ALA A 143 5.59 6.24 11.78
CA ALA A 143 5.47 6.14 13.24
C ALA A 143 4.00 5.92 13.69
N ILE A 144 3.01 6.40 12.93
CA ILE A 144 1.59 6.30 13.30
C ILE A 144 1.15 4.82 13.40
N PRO A 145 1.33 3.96 12.38
CA PRO A 145 1.11 2.52 12.51
C PRO A 145 1.81 1.87 13.71
N PHE A 146 3.05 2.25 14.02
CA PHE A 146 3.78 1.70 15.18
C PHE A 146 3.13 2.08 16.52
N VAL A 147 2.73 3.35 16.67
CA VAL A 147 2.01 3.82 17.86
C VAL A 147 0.64 3.15 17.99
N ALA A 148 -0.06 2.95 16.87
CA ALA A 148 -1.30 2.17 16.84
C ALA A 148 -1.05 0.72 17.29
N CYS A 149 -0.03 0.04 16.78
CA CYS A 149 0.33 -1.31 17.20
C CYS A 149 0.59 -1.40 18.71
N LEU A 150 1.35 -0.46 19.28
CA LEU A 150 1.58 -0.39 20.74
C LEU A 150 0.28 -0.21 21.52
N THR A 151 -0.59 0.67 21.03
CA THR A 151 -1.90 0.94 21.66
C THR A 151 -2.78 -0.32 21.65
N PHE A 152 -2.82 -1.05 20.53
CA PHE A 152 -3.57 -2.30 20.43
C PHE A 152 -2.94 -3.46 21.21
N GLY A 153 -1.62 -3.47 21.34
CA GLY A 153 -0.90 -4.40 22.23
C GLY A 153 -1.25 -4.20 23.70
N PHE A 154 -1.26 -2.95 24.15
CA PHE A 154 -1.70 -2.58 25.50
C PHE A 154 -3.16 -2.96 25.74
N LEU A 155 -4.02 -2.71 24.75
CA LEU A 155 -5.42 -3.09 24.77
C LEU A 155 -5.60 -4.62 24.88
N LEU A 156 -4.84 -5.39 24.12
CA LEU A 156 -4.82 -6.84 24.20
C LEU A 156 -4.40 -7.33 25.59
N ALA A 157 -3.40 -6.69 26.21
CA ALA A 157 -2.98 -7.00 27.59
C ALA A 157 -4.11 -6.77 28.61
N ARG A 158 -4.93 -5.73 28.42
CA ARG A 158 -6.12 -5.46 29.25
C ARG A 158 -7.26 -6.45 29.02
N LEU A 159 -7.36 -7.01 27.81
CA LEU A 159 -8.35 -8.03 27.46
C LEU A 159 -8.00 -9.42 28.01
N LEU A 160 -6.72 -9.66 28.27
CA LEU A 160 -6.19 -10.95 28.72
C LEU A 160 -5.58 -10.85 30.13
N PRO A 161 -6.39 -10.60 31.18
CA PRO A 161 -5.89 -10.51 32.54
C PRO A 161 -5.17 -11.81 32.95
N GLY A 162 -3.97 -11.68 33.53
CA GLY A 162 -3.12 -12.82 33.91
C GLY A 162 -2.29 -13.42 32.76
N ARG A 163 -2.46 -12.95 31.52
CA ARG A 163 -1.69 -13.41 30.34
C ARG A 163 -0.97 -12.25 29.64
N GLY A 164 -0.51 -11.27 30.42
CA GLY A 164 0.20 -10.09 29.91
C GLY A 164 1.40 -10.43 29.03
N ASN A 165 2.13 -11.52 29.35
CA ASN A 165 3.27 -11.98 28.56
C ASN A 165 2.90 -12.38 27.13
N LEU A 166 1.71 -12.95 26.91
CA LEU A 166 1.25 -13.29 25.56
C LEU A 166 0.90 -12.05 24.76
N ALA A 167 0.25 -11.06 25.38
CA ALA A 167 -0.06 -9.80 24.73
C ALA A 167 1.22 -9.02 24.40
N ALA A 168 2.19 -8.99 25.32
CA ALA A 168 3.51 -8.41 25.08
C ALA A 168 4.24 -9.13 23.95
N GLY A 169 4.30 -10.47 23.98
CA GLY A 169 4.92 -11.28 22.93
C GLY A 169 4.29 -11.06 21.55
N TYR A 170 2.96 -11.02 21.47
CA TYR A 170 2.24 -10.67 20.24
C TYR A 170 2.63 -9.28 19.74
N THR A 171 2.63 -8.28 20.63
CA THR A 171 2.95 -6.89 20.27
C THR A 171 4.39 -6.78 19.76
N CYS A 172 5.35 -7.39 20.45
CA CYS A 172 6.74 -7.43 20.03
C CYS A 172 6.91 -8.13 18.67
N LEU A 173 6.20 -9.25 18.45
CA LEU A 173 6.23 -9.97 17.18
C LEU A 173 5.71 -9.12 16.03
N VAL A 174 4.55 -8.46 16.19
CA VAL A 174 3.96 -7.62 15.15
C VAL A 174 4.84 -6.40 14.88
N LEU A 175 5.37 -5.74 15.92
CA LEU A 175 6.32 -4.65 15.75
C LEU A 175 7.58 -5.08 14.99
N ALA A 176 8.16 -6.23 15.35
CA ALA A 176 9.31 -6.78 14.65
C ALA A 176 8.99 -7.07 13.18
N ALA A 177 7.82 -7.64 12.89
CA ALA A 177 7.37 -7.87 11.51
C ALA A 177 7.21 -6.56 10.74
N MET A 178 6.60 -5.53 11.34
CA MET A 178 6.48 -4.19 10.74
C MET A 178 7.85 -3.58 10.44
N ILE A 179 8.81 -3.66 11.38
CA ILE A 179 10.18 -3.17 11.18
C ILE A 179 10.84 -3.90 9.99
N VAL A 180 10.76 -5.23 9.96
CA VAL A 180 11.37 -6.05 8.89
C VAL A 180 10.75 -5.70 7.54
N VAL A 181 9.43 -5.57 7.47
CA VAL A 181 8.71 -5.24 6.24
C VAL A 181 9.08 -3.85 5.73
N SER A 182 9.08 -2.84 6.61
CA SER A 182 9.50 -1.49 6.24
C SER A 182 10.96 -1.45 5.79
N TRP A 183 11.86 -2.11 6.52
CA TRP A 183 13.27 -2.19 6.14
C TRP A 183 13.47 -2.86 4.77
N ARG A 184 12.73 -3.94 4.49
CA ARG A 184 12.76 -4.60 3.19
C ARG A 184 12.26 -3.70 2.08
N ALA A 185 11.16 -2.99 2.29
CA ALA A 185 10.64 -2.04 1.32
C ALA A 185 11.67 -0.95 0.98
N GLN A 186 12.37 -0.42 1.99
CA GLN A 186 13.41 0.61 1.83
C GLN A 186 14.67 0.10 1.13
N SER A 187 14.96 -1.19 1.21
CA SER A 187 16.15 -1.79 0.59
C SER A 187 15.99 -2.06 -0.91
N ILE A 188 14.81 -1.82 -1.48
CA ILE A 188 14.52 -2.10 -2.88
C ILE A 188 15.00 -0.94 -3.76
N ASP A 189 15.79 -1.29 -4.76
CA ASP A 189 16.06 -0.42 -5.89
C ASP A 189 14.80 -0.35 -6.78
N PHE A 190 14.07 0.74 -6.65
CA PHE A 190 12.82 0.96 -7.36
C PHE A 190 13.00 1.10 -8.88
N ARG A 191 14.17 1.54 -9.36
CA ARG A 191 14.49 1.61 -10.79
C ARG A 191 14.65 0.20 -11.35
N ARG A 192 15.44 -0.64 -10.67
CA ARG A 192 15.59 -2.05 -11.02
C ARG A 192 14.25 -2.80 -10.97
N LEU A 193 13.41 -2.53 -9.97
CA LEU A 193 12.07 -3.14 -9.89
C LEU A 193 11.18 -2.68 -11.05
N THR A 194 11.26 -1.41 -11.46
CA THR A 194 10.55 -0.88 -12.64
C THR A 194 11.00 -1.60 -13.91
N GLU A 195 12.31 -1.80 -14.11
CA GLU A 195 12.83 -2.57 -15.25
C GLU A 195 12.35 -4.02 -15.27
N ILE A 196 12.31 -4.69 -14.11
CA ILE A 196 11.77 -6.06 -13.99
C ILE A 196 10.29 -6.09 -14.40
N ARG A 197 9.50 -5.12 -13.93
CA ARG A 197 8.07 -5.00 -14.29
C ARG A 197 7.88 -4.71 -15.76
N ALA A 198 8.73 -3.85 -16.35
CA ALA A 198 8.72 -3.59 -17.79
C ALA A 198 9.00 -4.87 -18.60
N GLY A 199 9.93 -5.71 -18.12
CA GLY A 199 10.18 -7.04 -18.69
C GLY A 199 8.93 -7.93 -18.67
N GLN A 200 8.23 -7.99 -17.54
CA GLN A 200 6.98 -8.78 -17.41
C GLN A 200 5.89 -8.30 -18.39
N VAL A 201 5.75 -6.99 -18.58
CA VAL A 201 4.79 -6.43 -19.54
C VAL A 201 5.22 -6.72 -20.97
N ALA A 202 6.52 -6.64 -21.28
CA ALA A 202 7.05 -6.97 -22.61
C ALA A 202 6.87 -8.46 -22.95
N ASP A 203 7.13 -9.37 -22.02
CA ASP A 203 6.89 -10.80 -22.22
C ASP A 203 5.41 -11.08 -22.51
N ALA A 204 4.50 -10.36 -21.83
CA ALA A 204 3.07 -10.44 -22.10
C ALA A 204 2.68 -9.85 -23.46
N LEU A 205 3.31 -8.75 -23.90
CA LEU A 205 3.10 -8.18 -25.23
C LEU A 205 3.52 -9.15 -26.34
N GLU A 206 4.66 -9.82 -26.18
CA GLU A 206 5.14 -10.83 -27.12
C GLU A 206 4.23 -12.07 -27.14
N ALA A 207 3.80 -12.54 -25.96
CA ALA A 207 2.82 -13.62 -25.89
C ALA A 207 1.52 -13.23 -26.60
N TYR A 208 0.99 -12.03 -26.38
CA TYR A 208 -0.21 -11.55 -27.06
C TYR A 208 -0.01 -11.53 -28.59
N HIS A 209 1.12 -11.00 -29.06
CA HIS A 209 1.46 -10.94 -30.49
C HIS A 209 1.56 -12.34 -31.11
N ALA A 210 2.17 -13.30 -30.42
CA ALA A 210 2.26 -14.69 -30.89
C ALA A 210 0.88 -15.35 -31.08
N HIS A 211 -0.12 -14.98 -30.27
CA HIS A 211 -1.48 -15.53 -30.36
C HIS A 211 -2.36 -14.78 -31.37
N GLN A 212 -2.23 -13.45 -31.46
CA GLN A 212 -3.14 -12.59 -32.24
C GLN A 212 -2.55 -12.14 -33.58
N GLY A 213 -1.25 -12.35 -33.81
CA GLY A 213 -0.54 -11.86 -34.98
C GLY A 213 -0.39 -10.32 -35.04
N ARG A 214 -0.71 -9.62 -33.94
CA ARG A 214 -0.57 -8.16 -33.78
C ARG A 214 -0.28 -7.82 -32.33
N TYR A 215 0.42 -6.70 -32.09
CA TYR A 215 0.51 -6.12 -30.76
C TYR A 215 -0.84 -5.50 -30.36
N PRO A 216 -1.18 -5.43 -29.06
CA PRO A 216 -2.41 -4.79 -28.63
C PRO A 216 -2.39 -3.29 -28.94
N ILE A 217 -3.56 -2.69 -29.16
CA ILE A 217 -3.67 -1.23 -29.35
C ILE A 217 -3.57 -0.54 -27.98
N ASP A 218 -4.14 -1.17 -26.96
CA ASP A 218 -4.11 -0.71 -25.57
C ASP A 218 -3.59 -1.81 -24.65
N LEU A 219 -2.76 -1.44 -23.66
CA LEU A 219 -2.22 -2.38 -22.69
C LEU A 219 -3.31 -3.16 -21.93
N THR A 220 -4.50 -2.61 -21.75
CA THR A 220 -5.64 -3.27 -21.10
C THR A 220 -6.08 -4.55 -21.82
N GLU A 221 -5.83 -4.68 -23.14
CA GLU A 221 -6.08 -5.91 -23.91
C GLU A 221 -5.23 -7.10 -23.45
N LEU A 222 -4.14 -6.86 -22.70
CA LEU A 222 -3.34 -7.93 -22.08
C LEU A 222 -4.09 -8.64 -20.94
N THR A 223 -5.09 -7.97 -20.35
CA THR A 223 -5.85 -8.49 -19.20
C THR A 223 -7.20 -9.07 -19.62
N PRO A 224 -7.71 -10.11 -18.93
CA PRO A 224 -7.08 -10.84 -17.82
C PRO A 224 -6.20 -12.02 -18.28
N TRP A 225 -6.10 -12.26 -19.60
CA TRP A 225 -5.62 -13.54 -20.13
C TRP A 225 -4.10 -13.69 -20.15
N THR A 226 -3.40 -12.61 -20.49
CA THR A 226 -1.92 -12.62 -20.58
C THR A 226 -1.29 -12.08 -19.29
N LEU A 227 -1.97 -11.13 -18.64
CA LEU A 227 -1.66 -10.65 -17.30
C LEU A 227 -2.96 -10.55 -16.49
N VAL A 228 -2.92 -10.93 -15.22
CA VAL A 228 -4.06 -10.71 -14.30
C VAL A 228 -4.21 -9.22 -14.01
N THR A 229 -3.09 -8.55 -13.76
CA THR A 229 -2.98 -7.10 -13.60
C THR A 229 -1.69 -6.63 -14.24
N ILE A 230 -1.71 -5.41 -14.78
CA ILE A 230 -0.54 -4.79 -15.39
C ILE A 230 0.26 -4.14 -14.27
N PRO A 231 1.49 -4.61 -13.97
CA PRO A 231 2.27 -4.04 -12.88
C PRO A 231 2.72 -2.63 -13.25
N GLU A 232 2.37 -1.61 -12.47
CA GLU A 232 2.71 -0.20 -12.74
C GLU A 232 4.22 0.10 -12.57
N PRO A 233 4.76 1.11 -13.26
CA PRO A 233 6.12 1.60 -12.98
C PRO A 233 6.22 2.15 -11.55
N LEU A 234 7.38 1.98 -10.92
CA LEU A 234 7.65 2.41 -9.54
C LEU A 234 8.68 3.55 -9.53
N ILE A 235 8.37 4.65 -10.21
CA ILE A 235 9.20 5.87 -10.23
C ILE A 235 8.43 7.06 -9.65
N LEU A 236 7.22 7.26 -10.15
CA LEU A 236 6.28 8.29 -9.72
C LEU A 236 4.92 7.64 -9.48
N TYR A 237 4.23 8.08 -8.45
CA TYR A 237 3.02 7.45 -7.95
C TYR A 237 1.85 7.76 -8.89
N GLY A 238 1.07 6.72 -9.18
CA GLY A 238 -0.09 6.83 -10.07
C GLY A 238 0.27 7.04 -11.54
N GLN A 239 1.54 6.79 -11.93
CA GLN A 239 1.89 6.74 -13.34
C GLN A 239 1.59 5.38 -13.94
N ALA A 240 1.07 5.41 -15.16
CA ALA A 240 0.94 4.23 -16.00
C ALA A 240 2.14 4.13 -16.96
N TRP A 241 2.34 2.96 -17.55
CA TRP A 241 3.25 2.82 -18.68
C TRP A 241 2.83 3.73 -19.83
N CYS A 242 3.81 4.31 -20.49
CA CYS A 242 3.62 4.95 -21.77
C CYS A 242 3.75 3.87 -22.85
N TYR A 243 2.65 3.62 -23.55
CA TYR A 243 2.59 2.57 -24.55
C TYR A 243 2.18 3.14 -25.90
N ASP A 244 2.88 2.71 -26.94
CA ASP A 244 2.60 3.03 -28.33
C ASP A 244 2.78 1.77 -29.16
N SER A 245 1.88 1.53 -30.11
CA SER A 245 1.94 0.34 -30.97
C SER A 245 1.40 0.62 -32.35
N GLY A 246 1.82 -0.22 -33.30
CA GLY A 246 1.32 -0.16 -34.67
C GLY A 246 1.53 -1.47 -35.42
N PRO A 247 1.46 -1.44 -36.76
CA PRO A 247 1.60 -2.65 -37.57
C PRO A 247 3.00 -3.27 -37.40
N GLY A 248 3.10 -4.29 -36.53
CA GLY A 248 4.33 -5.03 -36.27
C GLY A 248 5.36 -4.35 -35.36
N TYR A 249 4.97 -3.32 -34.59
CA TYR A 249 5.86 -2.72 -33.59
C TYR A 249 5.13 -2.39 -32.28
N TYR A 250 5.89 -2.29 -31.20
CA TYR A 250 5.47 -1.64 -29.97
C TYR A 250 6.63 -0.90 -29.30
N ARG A 251 6.29 0.09 -28.47
CA ARG A 251 7.21 0.83 -27.60
C ARG A 251 6.58 0.93 -26.23
N LEU A 252 7.31 0.47 -25.22
CA LEU A 252 6.94 0.54 -23.81
C LEU A 252 7.95 1.44 -23.11
N GLY A 253 7.49 2.53 -22.52
CA GLY A 253 8.31 3.47 -21.77
C GLY A 253 7.64 3.92 -20.48
N TYR A 254 8.37 4.70 -19.70
CA TYR A 254 7.89 5.32 -18.47
C TYR A 254 8.54 6.67 -18.27
N VAL A 255 7.90 7.54 -17.49
CA VAL A 255 8.51 8.80 -17.07
C VAL A 255 9.47 8.52 -15.92
N ASN A 256 10.69 8.98 -16.08
CA ASN A 256 11.76 8.85 -15.11
C ASN A 256 12.04 10.20 -14.42
N ARG A 257 12.63 10.09 -13.24
CA ARG A 257 13.12 11.22 -12.46
C ARG A 257 14.27 10.75 -11.59
N ASP A 258 15.34 11.54 -11.51
CA ASP A 258 16.55 11.05 -10.87
C ASP A 258 16.41 10.87 -9.36
N HIS A 259 15.83 11.85 -8.70
CA HIS A 259 15.46 11.80 -7.29
C HIS A 259 14.23 12.65 -7.06
N TRP A 260 13.59 12.49 -5.91
CA TRP A 260 12.27 13.09 -5.67
C TRP A 260 12.22 14.62 -5.78
N SER A 261 13.33 15.28 -5.47
CA SER A 261 13.49 16.74 -5.55
C SER A 261 14.06 17.22 -6.88
N ASP A 262 14.38 16.34 -7.83
CA ASP A 262 14.84 16.75 -9.16
C ASP A 262 13.65 17.34 -9.94
N PRO A 263 13.68 18.62 -10.34
CA PRO A 263 12.63 19.19 -11.17
C PRO A 263 12.61 18.60 -12.59
N ARG A 264 13.67 17.90 -13.01
CA ARG A 264 13.77 17.32 -14.35
C ARG A 264 13.05 15.99 -14.41
N VAL A 265 12.23 15.84 -15.44
CA VAL A 265 11.56 14.59 -15.79
C VAL A 265 11.94 14.21 -17.22
N ASP A 266 12.35 12.97 -17.42
CA ASP A 266 12.77 12.44 -18.71
C ASP A 266 11.91 11.22 -19.11
N SER A 267 11.81 10.95 -20.41
CA SER A 267 11.19 9.72 -20.90
C SER A 267 12.24 8.62 -21.01
N ARG A 268 11.97 7.44 -20.45
CA ARG A 268 12.82 6.25 -20.63
C ARG A 268 12.07 5.19 -21.43
N LEU A 269 12.67 4.77 -22.56
CA LEU A 269 12.20 3.62 -23.32
C LEU A 269 12.65 2.36 -22.59
N ALA A 270 11.71 1.56 -22.09
CA ALA A 270 12.02 0.35 -21.34
C ALA A 270 12.22 -0.85 -22.27
N ARG A 271 11.30 -1.05 -23.23
CA ARG A 271 11.32 -2.15 -24.20
C ARG A 271 10.65 -1.72 -25.50
N SER A 272 11.08 -2.30 -26.62
CA SER A 272 10.43 -2.12 -27.91
C SER A 272 10.67 -3.32 -28.81
N ALA A 273 9.79 -3.50 -29.79
CA ALA A 273 9.99 -4.42 -30.91
C ALA A 273 9.50 -3.79 -32.21
N GLY A 274 10.05 -4.22 -33.34
CA GLY A 274 9.70 -3.72 -34.67
C GLY A 274 10.35 -2.37 -35.04
N PRO A 275 10.12 -1.89 -36.28
CA PRO A 275 10.70 -0.65 -36.77
C PRO A 275 9.98 0.58 -36.20
N ALA A 276 10.61 1.25 -35.23
CA ALA A 276 10.09 2.45 -34.56
C ALA A 276 10.72 3.78 -35.07
N VAL A 277 11.27 3.79 -36.28
CA VAL A 277 12.09 4.91 -36.80
C VAL A 277 11.21 6.14 -37.07
N GLY A 278 11.63 7.30 -36.55
CA GLY A 278 10.99 8.59 -36.82
C GLY A 278 9.71 8.86 -36.00
N LEU A 279 9.41 8.01 -35.02
CA LEU A 279 8.30 8.24 -34.08
C LEU A 279 8.72 9.23 -32.98
N PRO A 280 7.79 10.06 -32.47
CA PRO A 280 8.08 10.97 -31.36
C PRO A 280 8.52 10.19 -30.11
N PRO A 281 9.27 10.80 -29.17
CA PRO A 281 9.57 10.20 -27.87
C PRO A 281 8.34 9.58 -27.19
N VAL A 282 8.54 8.44 -26.54
CA VAL A 282 7.49 7.82 -25.72
C VAL A 282 7.25 8.72 -24.50
N CYS A 283 6.02 8.81 -23.99
CA CYS A 283 5.63 9.58 -22.79
C CYS A 283 5.46 11.10 -22.92
N GLU A 284 5.55 11.72 -24.11
CA GLU A 284 5.40 13.19 -24.22
C GLU A 284 4.12 13.74 -23.60
N SER A 285 2.98 13.05 -23.80
CA SER A 285 1.69 13.44 -23.24
C SER A 285 1.66 13.39 -21.71
N GLN A 286 2.22 12.34 -21.11
CA GLN A 286 2.30 12.20 -19.65
C GLN A 286 3.23 13.25 -19.04
N ILE A 287 4.37 13.52 -19.68
CA ILE A 287 5.29 14.58 -19.23
C ILE A 287 4.61 15.94 -19.26
N ALA A 288 3.87 16.25 -20.33
CA ALA A 288 3.09 17.48 -20.44
C ALA A 288 2.02 17.58 -19.34
N GLU A 289 1.32 16.48 -19.04
CA GLU A 289 0.34 16.43 -17.95
C GLU A 289 1.00 16.71 -16.59
N LEU A 290 2.12 16.05 -16.28
CA LEU A 290 2.84 16.26 -15.02
C LEU A 290 3.26 17.71 -14.84
N LYS A 291 3.77 18.35 -15.90
CA LYS A 291 4.15 19.77 -15.85
C LYS A 291 2.96 20.69 -15.61
N SER A 292 1.79 20.37 -16.18
CA SER A 292 0.57 21.14 -15.93
C SER A 292 0.12 21.03 -14.46
N ARG A 293 0.40 19.88 -13.82
CA ARG A 293 0.03 19.60 -12.43
C ARG A 293 1.02 20.18 -11.43
N TYR A 294 2.31 20.23 -11.76
CA TYR A 294 3.38 20.65 -10.86
C TYR A 294 4.16 21.85 -11.44
N THR A 295 3.84 23.05 -10.93
CA THR A 295 4.58 24.28 -11.26
C THR A 295 6.00 24.21 -10.69
N GLY A 296 6.99 23.92 -11.55
CA GLY A 296 8.40 23.81 -11.15
C GLY A 296 9.17 22.69 -11.84
N LEU A 297 8.51 21.81 -12.60
CA LEU A 297 9.19 20.81 -13.43
C LEU A 297 9.80 21.45 -14.69
N SER A 298 11.02 21.07 -15.06
CA SER A 298 11.76 21.61 -16.22
C SER A 298 12.12 20.52 -17.23
N ASP A 299 12.26 20.91 -18.50
CA ASP A 299 12.71 20.02 -19.58
C ASP A 299 14.22 19.83 -19.58
N GLU A 300 14.64 18.57 -19.63
CA GLU A 300 15.90 18.18 -20.25
C GLU A 300 15.65 16.88 -21.02
N VAL A 301 15.55 16.96 -22.35
CA VAL A 301 15.41 15.78 -23.20
C VAL A 301 16.77 15.12 -23.29
N VAL A 302 17.03 14.16 -22.41
CA VAL A 302 18.20 13.29 -22.51
C VAL A 302 17.76 12.01 -23.22
N GLU A 303 17.88 11.98 -24.54
CA GLU A 303 17.73 10.75 -25.32
C GLU A 303 18.97 9.86 -25.11
N ASP A 304 18.94 9.06 -24.05
CA ASP A 304 19.98 8.07 -23.78
C ASP A 304 19.65 6.79 -24.58
N TYR A 305 20.02 6.77 -25.87
CA TYR A 305 19.94 5.58 -26.71
C TYR A 305 21.07 4.59 -26.33
N THR A 306 20.95 3.93 -25.19
CA THR A 306 21.73 2.73 -24.89
C THR A 306 20.88 1.51 -25.19
N GLY A 307 20.88 1.13 -26.48
CA GLY A 307 20.38 -0.16 -26.98
C GLY A 307 21.46 -1.23 -26.98
#